data_AF-A0A328AX72-F1
#
_entry.id   AF-A0A328AX72-F1
#
_cell.length_a   1.000
_cell.length_b   1.000
_cell.length_c   1.000
_cell.angle_alpha   90.00
_cell.angle_beta   90.00
_cell.angle_gamma   90.00
#
_symmetry.space_group_name_H-M   'P 1'
#
loop_
_entity.id
_entity.type
_entity.pdbx_description
1 polymer ?
#
loop_
_entity_poly.entity_id
_entity_poly.type
_entity_poly.pdbx_seq_one_letter_code
_entity_poly.pdbx_strand_id
1 'polypeptide(L)'
;MEKVFVAQRVATKLFETEAAVDGALAQASELMSEMLSARKDVKASMVFADEAQAKLMDAMKALSEARTAMVSVHHQLDEAKLRLGIRTKMFGVENKMIATPEAVTMREVG
;
A
#
# COMPACT_ATOMS: atom_id res chain seq x y z
N MET A 1 -4.48 -0.85 -32.57
CA MET A 1 -5.53 -0.32 -31.67
C MET A 1 -5.84 -1.31 -30.54
N GLU A 2 -6.03 -2.59 -30.85
CA GLU A 2 -6.34 -3.66 -29.89
C GLU A 2 -5.32 -3.86 -28.75
N LYS A 3 -4.01 -3.92 -29.03
CA LYS A 3 -2.97 -4.16 -28.01
C LYS A 3 -2.89 -3.06 -26.94
N VAL A 4 -3.16 -1.81 -27.31
CA VAL A 4 -3.18 -0.67 -26.36
C VAL A 4 -4.36 -0.79 -25.40
N PHE A 5 -5.52 -1.18 -25.91
CA PHE A 5 -6.70 -1.40 -25.07
C PHE A 5 -6.50 -2.54 -24.07
N VAL A 6 -5.89 -3.65 -24.51
CA VAL A 6 -5.55 -4.77 -23.62
C VAL A 6 -4.55 -4.33 -22.54
N ALA A 7 -3.49 -3.62 -22.93
CA ALA A 7 -2.50 -3.10 -21.98
C ALA A 7 -3.11 -2.11 -20.97
N GLN A 8 -4.01 -1.23 -21.43
CA GLN A 8 -4.72 -0.30 -20.55
C GLN A 8 -5.57 -1.03 -19.52
N ARG A 9 -6.29 -2.08 -19.93
CA ARG A 9 -7.11 -2.90 -19.01
C ARG A 9 -6.25 -3.58 -17.95
N VAL A 10 -5.09 -4.10 -18.34
CA VAL A 10 -4.13 -4.70 -17.40
C VAL A 10 -3.58 -3.64 -16.44
N ALA A 11 -3.19 -2.47 -16.93
CA ALA A 11 -2.69 -1.37 -16.12
C ALA A 11 -3.73 -0.90 -15.09
N THR A 12 -5.00 -0.74 -15.50
CA THR A 12 -6.10 -0.41 -14.58
C THR A 12 -6.24 -1.45 -13.48
N LYS A 13 -6.20 -2.75 -13.82
CA LYS A 13 -6.28 -3.82 -12.81
C LYS A 13 -5.06 -3.89 -11.90
N LEU A 14 -3.87 -3.55 -12.40
CA LEU A 14 -2.66 -3.44 -11.59
C LEU A 14 -2.85 -2.38 -10.49
N PHE A 15 -3.25 -1.16 -10.85
CA PHE A 15 -3.47 -0.07 -9.89
C PHE A 15 -4.58 -0.39 -8.89
N GLU A 16 -5.70 -0.97 -9.34
CA GLU A 16 -6.77 -1.42 -8.44
C GLU A 16 -6.25 -2.45 -7.43
N THR A 17 -5.39 -3.36 -7.86
CA THR A 17 -4.81 -4.41 -6.99
C THR A 17 -3.80 -3.83 -6.01
N GLU A 18 -2.92 -2.92 -6.46
CA GLU A 18 -1.98 -2.20 -5.59
C GLU A 18 -2.72 -1.43 -4.48
N ALA A 19 -3.76 -0.68 -4.86
CA ALA A 19 -4.60 0.06 -3.91
C ALA A 19 -5.33 -0.88 -2.93
N ALA A 20 -5.80 -2.04 -3.40
CA ALA A 20 -6.45 -3.02 -2.53
C ALA A 20 -5.49 -3.63 -1.50
N VAL A 21 -4.23 -3.91 -1.89
CA VAL A 21 -3.20 -4.40 -0.95
C VAL A 21 -2.86 -3.34 0.09
N ASP A 22 -2.68 -2.08 -0.33
CA ASP A 22 -2.42 -0.97 0.59
C ASP A 22 -3.61 -0.74 1.53
N GLY A 23 -4.85 -0.81 1.02
CA GLY A 23 -6.07 -0.74 1.82
C GLY A 23 -6.19 -1.87 2.83
N ALA A 24 -5.85 -3.11 2.45
CA ALA A 24 -5.86 -4.26 3.35
C ALA A 24 -4.85 -4.10 4.50
N LEU A 25 -3.66 -3.56 4.22
CA LEU A 25 -2.65 -3.29 5.25
C LEU A 25 -3.10 -2.20 6.23
N ALA A 26 -3.79 -1.16 5.73
CA ALA A 26 -4.39 -0.12 6.57
C ALA A 26 -5.46 -0.70 7.50
N GLN A 27 -6.41 -1.47 6.96
CA GLN A 27 -7.47 -2.12 7.74
C GLN A 27 -6.91 -3.13 8.77
N ALA A 28 -5.88 -3.89 8.42
CA ALA A 28 -5.22 -4.79 9.37
C ALA A 28 -4.55 -4.03 10.52
N SER A 29 -3.97 -2.86 10.23
CA SER A 29 -3.38 -1.98 11.25
C SER A 29 -4.44 -1.40 12.19
N GLU A 30 -5.59 -0.99 11.66
CA GLU A 30 -6.75 -0.55 12.45
C GLU A 30 -7.26 -1.67 13.37
N LEU A 31 -7.41 -2.89 12.83
CA LEU A 31 -7.81 -4.05 13.61
C LEU A 31 -6.84 -4.33 14.78
N MET A 32 -5.54 -4.26 14.54
CA MET A 32 -4.53 -4.44 15.59
C MET A 32 -4.68 -3.39 16.70
N SER A 33 -4.88 -2.13 16.33
CA SER A 33 -5.10 -1.03 17.28
C SER A 33 -6.38 -1.26 18.11
N GLU A 34 -7.46 -1.69 17.47
CA GLU A 34 -8.73 -1.98 18.11
C GLU A 34 -8.61 -3.16 19.08
N MET A 35 -7.94 -4.26 18.68
CA MET A 35 -7.70 -5.41 19.56
C MET A 35 -6.95 -5.03 20.84
N LEU A 36 -5.92 -4.18 20.73
CA LEU A 36 -5.15 -3.70 21.88
C LEU A 36 -5.98 -2.82 22.83
N SER A 37 -6.93 -2.06 22.28
CA SER A 37 -7.83 -1.18 23.03
C SER A 37 -8.95 -1.97 23.69
N ALA A 38 -9.66 -2.80 22.93
CA ALA A 38 -10.73 -3.67 23.39
C ALA A 38 -10.30 -4.57 24.55
N ARG A 39 -9.06 -5.10 24.52
CA ARG A 39 -8.49 -5.87 25.64
C ARG A 39 -8.52 -5.08 26.96
N LYS A 40 -8.17 -3.79 26.92
CA LYS A 40 -8.16 -2.92 28.10
C LYS A 40 -9.59 -2.63 28.57
N ASP A 41 -10.51 -2.41 27.64
CA ASP A 41 -11.90 -2.08 27.95
C ASP A 41 -12.61 -3.22 28.70
N VAL A 42 -12.33 -4.47 28.31
CA VAL A 42 -12.85 -5.65 29.02
C VAL A 42 -11.98 -6.10 30.20
N LYS A 43 -10.92 -5.36 30.53
CA LYS A 43 -9.94 -5.68 31.60
C LYS A 43 -9.34 -7.09 31.46
N ALA A 44 -9.14 -7.55 30.23
CA ALA A 44 -8.53 -8.85 29.98
C ALA A 44 -7.01 -8.81 30.20
N SER A 45 -6.46 -9.96 30.62
CA SER A 45 -5.00 -10.15 30.75
C SER A 45 -4.31 -10.03 29.40
N MET A 46 -3.01 -9.70 29.38
CA MET A 46 -2.21 -9.66 28.14
C MET A 46 -2.13 -11.02 27.43
N VAL A 47 -2.28 -12.12 28.17
CA VAL A 47 -2.29 -13.47 27.59
C VAL A 47 -3.59 -13.76 26.83
N PHE A 48 -4.66 -12.97 27.07
CA PHE A 48 -5.92 -13.12 26.38
C PHE A 48 -5.76 -12.74 24.90
N ALA A 49 -5.98 -13.72 24.02
CA ALA A 49 -5.85 -13.61 22.57
C ALA A 49 -4.43 -13.26 22.05
N ASP A 50 -3.38 -13.49 22.84
CA ASP A 50 -1.98 -13.25 22.44
C ASP A 50 -1.61 -13.98 21.14
N GLU A 51 -1.99 -15.26 21.01
CA GLU A 51 -1.76 -16.04 19.80
C GLU A 51 -2.48 -15.45 18.58
N ALA A 52 -3.71 -14.94 18.75
CA ALA A 52 -4.44 -14.28 17.67
C ALA A 52 -3.75 -12.98 17.23
N GLN A 53 -3.20 -12.21 18.18
CA GLN A 53 -2.42 -11.01 17.89
C GLN A 53 -1.12 -11.35 17.15
N ALA A 54 -0.42 -12.41 17.55
CA ALA A 54 0.76 -12.89 16.85
C ALA A 54 0.43 -13.29 15.40
N LYS A 55 -0.68 -14.01 15.18
CA LYS A 55 -1.14 -14.36 13.82
C LYS A 55 -1.55 -13.16 12.98
N LEU A 56 -2.12 -12.12 13.59
CA LEU A 56 -2.41 -10.87 12.89
C LEU A 56 -1.11 -10.16 12.45
N MET A 57 -0.07 -10.15 13.29
CA MET A 57 1.25 -9.62 12.90
C MET A 57 1.88 -10.42 11.74
N ASP A 58 1.77 -11.75 11.77
CA ASP A 58 2.22 -12.60 10.65
C ASP A 58 1.46 -12.26 9.35
N ALA A 59 0.15 -12.03 9.43
CA ALA A 59 -0.66 -11.63 8.28
C ALA A 59 -0.26 -10.23 7.74
N MET A 60 -0.01 -9.26 8.62
CA MET A 60 0.47 -7.93 8.23
C MET A 60 1.85 -8.00 7.55
N LYS A 61 2.74 -8.87 8.04
CA LYS A 61 4.03 -9.13 7.40
C LYS A 61 3.83 -9.67 5.98
N ALA A 62 2.96 -10.67 5.80
CA ALA A 62 2.67 -11.22 4.48
C ALA A 62 2.07 -10.18 3.52
N LEU A 63 1.21 -9.28 4.01
CA LEU A 63 0.69 -8.15 3.22
C LEU A 63 1.80 -7.18 2.80
N SER A 64 2.76 -6.90 3.70
CA SER A 64 3.92 -6.06 3.39
C SER A 64 4.82 -6.70 2.31
N GLU A 65 5.07 -8.00 2.41
CA GLU A 65 5.80 -8.76 1.38
C GLU A 65 5.04 -8.76 0.05
N ALA A 66 3.72 -8.91 0.08
CA ALA A 66 2.87 -8.82 -1.11
C ALA A 66 2.99 -7.45 -1.78
N ARG A 67 3.04 -6.36 -1.00
CA ARG A 67 3.26 -5.00 -1.51
C ARG A 67 4.60 -4.88 -2.24
N THR A 68 5.68 -5.40 -1.66
CA THR A 68 6.99 -5.44 -2.33
C THR A 68 6.94 -6.23 -3.64
N ALA A 69 6.26 -7.38 -3.64
CA ALA A 69 6.09 -8.18 -4.86
C ALA A 69 5.27 -7.44 -5.93
N MET A 70 4.21 -6.73 -5.55
CA MET A 70 3.39 -5.92 -6.46
C MET A 70 4.18 -4.81 -7.13
N VAL A 71 5.06 -4.11 -6.38
CA VAL A 71 5.98 -3.12 -6.96
C VAL A 71 6.89 -3.75 -8.01
N SER A 72 7.42 -4.96 -7.78
CA SER A 72 8.21 -5.67 -8.78
C SER A 72 7.37 -6.02 -10.03
N VAL A 73 6.13 -6.49 -9.84
CA VAL A 73 5.19 -6.76 -10.94
C VAL A 73 4.93 -5.50 -11.76
N HIS A 74 4.74 -4.35 -11.10
CA HIS A 74 4.57 -3.06 -11.77
C HIS A 74 5.74 -2.74 -12.70
N HIS A 75 6.97 -2.81 -12.18
CA HIS A 75 8.17 -2.54 -12.99
C HIS A 75 8.30 -3.50 -14.17
N GLN A 76 8.03 -4.80 -13.98
CA GLN A 76 8.09 -5.78 -15.06
C GLN A 76 7.02 -5.52 -16.13
N LEU A 77 5.81 -5.09 -15.74
CA LEU A 77 4.75 -4.71 -16.68
C LEU A 77 5.08 -3.41 -17.43
N ASP A 78 5.79 -2.48 -16.79
CA ASP A 78 6.30 -1.26 -17.41
C ASP A 78 7.35 -1.58 -18.50
N GLU A 79 8.22 -2.55 -18.27
CA GLU A 79 9.11 -3.05 -19.32
C GLU A 79 8.34 -3.80 -20.42
N ALA A 80 7.35 -4.62 -20.05
CA ALA A 80 6.58 -5.43 -20.99
C ALA A 80 5.79 -4.55 -21.98
N LYS A 81 5.19 -3.44 -21.54
CA LYS A 81 4.51 -2.50 -22.45
C LYS A 81 5.49 -1.90 -23.46
N LEU A 82 6.73 -1.60 -23.05
CA LEU A 82 7.76 -1.07 -23.95
C LEU A 82 8.17 -2.10 -25.01
N ARG A 83 8.33 -3.37 -24.62
CA ARG A 83 8.61 -4.49 -25.56
C ARG A 83 7.47 -4.70 -26.56
N LEU A 84 6.23 -4.40 -26.18
CA LEU A 84 5.06 -4.41 -27.08
C LEU A 84 4.96 -3.16 -27.97
N GLY A 85 5.89 -2.21 -27.85
CA GLY A 85 5.87 -0.94 -28.59
C GLY A 85 4.85 0.08 -28.05
N ILE A 86 4.29 -0.16 -26.87
CA ILE A 86 3.33 0.72 -26.21
C ILE A 86 4.11 1.68 -25.31
N ARG A 87 4.05 2.97 -25.63
CA ARG A 87 4.70 4.02 -24.85
C ARG A 87 3.67 4.81 -24.07
N THR A 88 4.02 5.19 -22.84
CA THR A 88 3.28 6.17 -22.07
C THR A 88 3.36 7.50 -22.81
N LYS A 89 2.21 8.07 -23.19
CA LYS A 89 2.16 9.48 -23.59
C LYS A 89 2.09 10.30 -22.32
N MET A 90 3.00 11.25 -22.15
CA MET A 90 2.90 12.25 -21.10
C MET A 90 1.71 13.15 -21.43
N PHE A 91 0.55 12.83 -20.87
CA PHE A 91 -0.68 13.63 -21.01
C PHE A 91 -1.10 14.05 -19.61
N GLY A 92 -0.86 15.32 -19.28
CA GLY A 92 -1.24 15.91 -18.01
C GLY A 92 -0.07 16.04 -17.03
N VAL A 93 -0.06 17.18 -16.33
CA VAL A 93 0.79 17.41 -15.16
C VAL A 93 0.51 16.29 -14.18
N GLU A 94 1.51 15.43 -13.92
CA GLU A 94 1.48 14.61 -12.72
C GLU A 94 1.45 15.60 -11.56
N ASN A 95 0.26 15.89 -11.04
CA ASN A 95 0.13 16.53 -9.76
C ASN A 95 0.50 15.48 -8.71
N LYS A 96 1.78 15.12 -8.70
CA LYS A 96 2.42 14.59 -7.52
C LYS A 96 2.42 15.77 -6.55
N MET A 97 1.28 15.99 -5.89
CA MET A 97 1.27 16.70 -4.62
C MET A 97 2.07 15.83 -3.66
N ILE A 98 3.39 15.90 -3.78
CA ILE A 98 4.21 16.04 -2.59
C ILE A 98 3.64 17.33 -2.01
N ALA A 99 2.75 17.20 -1.02
CA ALA A 99 2.46 18.34 -0.16
C ALA A 99 3.83 18.89 0.21
N THR A 100 4.14 20.10 -0.26
CA THR A 100 5.28 20.85 0.25
C THR A 100 5.10 20.78 1.75
N PRO A 101 6.01 20.13 2.52
CA PRO A 101 5.92 20.22 3.96
C PRO A 101 5.95 21.71 4.26
N GLU A 102 4.84 22.25 4.75
CA GLU A 102 4.84 23.59 5.34
C GLU A 102 6.04 23.63 6.29
N ALA A 103 6.85 24.68 6.12
CA ALA A 103 8.20 24.73 6.63
C ALA A 103 8.28 24.24 8.08
N VAL A 104 9.08 23.19 8.33
CA VAL A 104 9.41 22.77 9.69
C VAL A 104 10.22 23.92 10.31
N THR A 105 9.56 24.75 11.11
CA THR A 105 10.24 25.81 11.87
C THR A 105 10.95 25.16 13.04
N MET A 106 12.27 25.09 12.98
CA MET A 106 13.12 24.66 14.09
C MET A 106 13.16 25.74 15.17
N ARG A 107 13.08 25.33 16.43
CA ARG A 107 13.18 26.22 17.60
C ARG A 107 14.62 26.68 17.79
N GLU A 108 14.82 27.99 17.96
CA GLU A 108 16.12 28.57 18.27
C GLU A 108 16.57 28.15 19.67
N VAL A 109 17.83 27.72 19.77
CA VAL A 109 18.51 27.48 21.05
C VAL A 109 19.64 28.47 21.19
N GLY A 110 19.40 29.46 22.05
CA GLY A 110 20.29 30.48 22.56
C GLY A 110 19.66 31.12 23.79
#